data_AF-A0A1B8DFZ3-F1
#
_entry.id   AF-A0A1B8DFZ3-F1
#
_cell.length_a   1.000
_cell.length_b   1.000
_cell.length_c   1.000
_cell.angle_alpha   90.00
_cell.angle_beta   90.00
_cell.angle_gamma   90.00
#
_symmetry.space_group_name_H-M   'P 1'
#
loop_
_entity.id
_entity.type
_entity.pdbx_description
1 polymer ?
#
loop_
_entity_poly.entity_id
_entity_poly.type
_entity_poly.pdbx_seq_one_letter_code
_entity_poly.pdbx_strand_id
1 'polypeptide(L)'
;MALPTDDISAYTLSFAWKCLSETSRALKCPDFDFVFPTRSAMENTMHSSPYEFAPRLLQIIQSSTAPTISEFKNLPPPPDDLKEKLWAVYLLVLEKDGHCPRIYVGSGTCSEGGVRRRMSHYDYRSRSPDMNVSGTPYFVNTSLKDGYAITHKCLLAWTPLPPASKHVKTRGYILVLETVFSLYLWAMKSRDKDYYMPVLCPWKIEGLEYDGCCTHFSINEHITGLTAHDHNATPEEIDHAYSERKQLQSRMYIANKGPGVHAANTKRYGDKALEEQRFECTVCVLSFRSKAKLVEHEKRSIHIRKAAGIVKLPAGRGGSQLAVTNRKYWCEACQHAASTQSRLSIHLNGPRHAKKLTYLALAEAAERLDGSFEGLENGSGDSSERIEIDSADSSERLENDSGDSFE
;
A
#
# COMPACT_ATOMS: atom_id res chain seq x y z
N MET A 1 -9.53 -24.81 32.06
CA MET A 1 -8.73 -24.07 33.07
C MET A 1 -7.96 -22.99 32.34
N ALA A 2 -8.17 -21.72 32.68
CA ALA A 2 -7.36 -20.64 32.14
C ALA A 2 -5.93 -20.78 32.71
N LEU A 3 -4.92 -20.72 31.83
CA LEU A 3 -3.53 -20.64 32.28
C LEU A 3 -3.35 -19.29 32.98
N PRO A 4 -2.79 -19.21 34.20
CA PRO A 4 -2.50 -17.93 34.85
C PRO A 4 -1.26 -17.30 34.20
N THR A 5 -1.43 -16.76 32.99
CA THR A 5 -0.39 -16.03 32.26
C THR A 5 -0.95 -14.69 31.80
N ASP A 6 -0.13 -13.65 31.89
CA ASP A 6 -0.45 -12.32 31.35
C ASP A 6 0.11 -12.15 29.92
N ASP A 7 0.59 -13.24 29.30
CA ASP A 7 1.10 -13.25 27.94
C ASP A 7 0.09 -13.88 26.98
N ILE A 8 -0.47 -13.04 26.11
CA ILE A 8 -1.38 -13.47 25.04
C ILE A 8 -0.73 -14.48 24.09
N SER A 9 0.58 -14.38 23.87
CA SER A 9 1.32 -15.29 22.97
C SER A 9 1.26 -16.72 23.49
N ALA A 10 1.45 -16.91 24.80
CA ALA A 10 1.35 -18.20 25.47
C ALA A 10 -0.06 -18.80 25.36
N TYR A 11 -1.11 -17.99 25.51
CA TYR A 11 -2.50 -18.45 25.29
C TYR A 11 -2.73 -18.88 23.85
N THR A 12 -2.38 -18.03 22.90
CA THR A 12 -2.62 -18.31 21.49
C THR A 12 -1.82 -19.51 21.01
N LEU A 13 -0.58 -19.70 21.48
CA LEU A 13 0.22 -20.89 21.21
C LEU A 13 -0.43 -22.16 21.80
N SER A 14 -0.96 -22.09 23.02
CA SER A 14 -1.64 -23.22 23.65
C SER A 14 -2.91 -23.60 22.88
N PHE A 15 -3.73 -22.63 22.49
CA PHE A 15 -4.93 -22.89 21.68
C PHE A 15 -4.59 -23.35 20.27
N ALA A 16 -3.56 -22.77 19.65
CA ALA A 16 -3.07 -23.17 18.34
C ALA A 16 -2.64 -24.63 18.33
N TRP A 17 -1.85 -25.05 19.33
CA TRP A 17 -1.46 -26.45 19.47
C TRP A 17 -2.67 -27.35 19.70
N LYS A 18 -3.59 -26.95 20.58
CA LYS A 18 -4.84 -27.68 20.83
C LYS A 18 -5.65 -27.91 19.55
N CYS A 19 -5.81 -26.86 18.73
CA CYS A 19 -6.46 -26.96 17.42
C CYS A 19 -5.79 -28.00 16.51
N LEU A 20 -4.46 -28.10 16.49
CA LEU A 20 -3.78 -29.07 15.63
C LEU A 20 -3.74 -30.49 16.23
N SER A 21 -3.62 -30.63 17.55
CA SER A 21 -3.41 -31.92 18.20
C SER A 21 -4.71 -32.67 18.49
N GLU A 22 -5.80 -31.95 18.77
CA GLU A 22 -7.09 -32.55 19.11
C GLU A 22 -8.04 -32.69 17.90
N THR A 23 -7.80 -31.94 16.82
CA THR A 23 -8.59 -32.06 15.59
C THR A 23 -8.21 -33.33 14.83
N SER A 24 -9.24 -34.09 14.41
CA SER A 24 -9.05 -35.29 13.60
C SER A 24 -8.23 -34.99 12.34
N ARG A 25 -7.31 -35.89 11.99
CA ARG A 25 -6.47 -35.76 10.80
C ARG A 25 -7.29 -35.65 9.50
N ALA A 26 -8.49 -36.23 9.46
CA ALA A 26 -9.38 -36.13 8.30
C ALA A 26 -9.95 -34.73 8.07
N LEU A 27 -9.86 -33.84 9.08
CA LEU A 27 -10.42 -32.50 9.04
C LEU A 27 -9.35 -31.41 8.88
N LYS A 28 -8.06 -31.75 8.97
CA LYS A 28 -6.96 -30.78 8.78
C LYS A 28 -6.11 -31.15 7.58
N CYS A 29 -5.55 -30.15 6.94
CA CYS A 29 -4.61 -30.36 5.85
C CYS A 29 -3.32 -31.03 6.36
N PRO A 30 -2.80 -32.07 5.68
CA PRO A 30 -1.56 -32.75 6.10
C PRO A 30 -0.32 -31.85 6.10
N ASP A 31 -0.37 -30.72 5.39
CA ASP A 31 0.68 -29.69 5.40
C ASP A 31 1.04 -29.24 6.82
N PHE A 32 0.05 -29.17 7.73
CA PHE A 32 0.27 -28.76 9.11
C PHE A 32 1.04 -29.80 9.93
N ASP A 33 0.88 -31.09 9.65
CA ASP A 33 1.67 -32.14 10.31
C ASP A 33 3.15 -32.05 9.87
N PHE A 34 3.39 -31.63 8.62
CA PHE A 34 4.74 -31.40 8.10
C PHE A 34 5.37 -30.12 8.67
N VAL A 35 4.62 -29.02 8.69
CA VAL A 35 5.12 -27.71 9.13
C VAL A 35 5.26 -27.64 10.66
N PHE A 36 4.36 -28.29 11.40
CA PHE A 36 4.31 -28.31 12.86
C PHE A 36 4.19 -29.74 13.43
N PRO A 37 5.21 -30.58 13.23
CA PRO A 37 5.19 -31.96 13.74
C PRO A 37 5.15 -32.03 15.27
N THR A 38 5.56 -30.95 15.95
CA THR A 38 5.58 -30.84 17.40
C THR A 38 5.19 -29.43 17.85
N ARG A 39 4.75 -29.31 19.11
CA ARG A 39 4.48 -28.00 19.74
C ARG A 39 5.71 -27.09 19.70
N SER A 40 6.90 -27.64 19.94
CA SER A 40 8.15 -26.89 19.91
C SER A 40 8.46 -26.32 18.51
N ALA A 41 8.13 -27.03 17.42
CA ALA A 41 8.28 -26.50 16.06
C ALA A 41 7.37 -25.27 15.81
N MET A 42 6.15 -25.30 16.35
CA MET A 42 5.22 -24.17 16.31
C MET A 42 5.72 -22.99 17.15
N GLU A 43 6.19 -23.26 18.37
CA GLU A 43 6.77 -22.26 19.27
C GLU A 43 8.02 -21.59 18.66
N ASN A 44 8.90 -22.37 18.03
CA ASN A 44 10.05 -21.83 17.30
C ASN A 44 9.63 -20.91 16.15
N THR A 45 8.54 -21.25 15.46
CA THR A 45 7.99 -20.40 14.39
C THR A 45 7.47 -19.08 14.97
N MET A 46 6.73 -19.14 16.07
CA MET A 46 6.25 -17.97 16.82
C MET A 46 7.42 -17.09 17.28
N HIS A 47 8.48 -17.64 17.88
CA HIS A 47 9.65 -16.89 18.32
C HIS A 47 10.50 -16.32 17.17
N SER A 48 10.48 -16.97 16.00
CA SER A 48 11.28 -16.55 14.85
C SER A 48 10.74 -15.34 14.09
N SER A 49 9.53 -14.88 14.45
CA SER A 49 8.84 -13.73 13.85
C SER A 49 8.28 -12.85 14.96
N PRO A 50 8.40 -11.51 14.89
CA PRO A 50 7.91 -10.63 15.95
C PRO A 50 6.39 -10.47 15.82
N TYR A 51 5.64 -11.41 16.38
CA TYR A 51 4.18 -11.32 16.46
C TYR A 51 3.76 -10.27 17.47
N GLU A 52 2.83 -9.43 17.05
CA GLU A 52 2.13 -8.46 17.88
C GLU A 52 0.64 -8.81 17.87
N PHE A 53 -0.04 -8.42 18.95
CA PHE A 53 -1.47 -8.64 19.14
C PHE A 53 -2.18 -7.34 19.39
N ALA A 54 -3.47 -7.30 19.07
CA ALA A 54 -4.28 -6.11 19.29
C ALA A 54 -4.22 -5.71 20.78
N PRO A 55 -3.97 -4.43 21.10
CA PRO A 55 -4.14 -3.94 22.46
C PRO A 55 -5.53 -4.30 22.94
N ARG A 56 -5.66 -4.72 24.21
CA ARG A 56 -6.91 -5.18 24.83
C ARG A 56 -7.41 -6.56 24.43
N LEU A 57 -6.77 -7.24 23.47
CA LEU A 57 -7.22 -8.58 23.05
C LEU A 57 -7.09 -9.61 24.16
N LEU A 58 -6.04 -9.52 24.99
CA LEU A 58 -5.88 -10.42 26.13
C LEU A 58 -7.02 -10.27 27.13
N GLN A 59 -7.42 -9.04 27.42
CA GLN A 59 -8.53 -8.72 28.31
C GLN A 59 -9.86 -9.25 27.76
N ILE A 60 -10.08 -9.16 26.44
CA ILE A 60 -11.25 -9.76 25.79
C ILE A 60 -11.25 -11.28 25.96
N ILE A 61 -10.11 -11.95 25.72
CA ILE A 61 -9.96 -13.40 25.85
C ILE A 61 -10.16 -13.85 27.31
N GLN A 62 -9.63 -13.11 28.27
CA GLN A 62 -9.74 -13.46 29.70
C GLN A 62 -11.09 -13.06 30.31
N SER A 63 -11.95 -12.35 29.57
CA SER A 63 -13.24 -11.88 30.07
C SER A 63 -14.19 -13.04 30.40
N SER A 64 -14.86 -12.95 31.55
CA SER A 64 -15.91 -13.88 31.94
C SER A 64 -17.19 -13.71 31.13
N THR A 65 -17.38 -12.55 30.50
CA THR A 65 -18.51 -12.24 29.61
C THR A 65 -18.06 -12.22 28.15
N ALA A 66 -18.97 -12.62 27.26
CA ALA A 66 -18.71 -12.58 25.83
C ALA A 66 -18.40 -11.15 25.35
N PRO A 67 -17.50 -10.99 24.36
CA PRO A 67 -17.21 -9.68 23.81
C PRO A 67 -18.42 -9.10 23.09
N THR A 68 -18.54 -7.79 23.16
CA THR A 68 -19.53 -7.01 22.42
C THR A 68 -18.95 -6.50 21.09
N ILE A 69 -19.81 -6.15 20.15
CA ILE A 69 -19.44 -5.43 18.93
C ILE A 69 -18.76 -4.10 19.24
N SER A 70 -19.18 -3.42 20.32
CA SER A 70 -18.52 -2.19 20.78
C SER A 70 -17.06 -2.45 21.17
N GLU A 71 -16.77 -3.55 21.85
CA GLU A 71 -15.39 -3.93 22.20
C GLU A 71 -14.55 -4.22 20.96
N PHE A 72 -15.09 -4.92 19.95
CA PHE A 72 -14.38 -5.12 18.69
C PHE A 72 -14.12 -3.83 17.93
N LYS A 73 -15.07 -2.89 17.93
CA LYS A 73 -14.92 -1.55 17.34
C LYS A 73 -13.88 -0.69 18.05
N ASN A 74 -13.61 -0.97 19.32
CA ASN A 74 -12.56 -0.31 20.09
C ASN A 74 -11.16 -0.89 19.84
N LEU A 75 -11.04 -2.02 19.12
CA LEU A 75 -9.74 -2.52 18.66
C LEU A 75 -9.22 -1.65 17.51
N PRO A 76 -7.90 -1.41 17.43
CA PRO A 76 -7.35 -0.49 16.44
C PRO A 76 -7.60 -1.00 15.01
N PRO A 77 -7.97 -0.10 14.08
CA PRO A 77 -8.03 -0.46 12.68
C PRO A 77 -6.63 -0.77 12.13
N PRO A 78 -6.51 -1.49 11.00
CA PRO A 78 -5.23 -1.63 10.31
C PRO A 78 -4.65 -0.24 10.03
N PRO A 79 -3.38 0.05 10.41
CA PRO A 79 -2.83 1.38 10.22
C PRO A 79 -2.73 1.74 8.73
N ASP A 80 -3.28 2.91 8.37
CA ASP A 80 -3.33 3.39 6.98
C ASP A 80 -1.93 3.68 6.40
N ASP A 81 -1.00 4.04 7.27
CA ASP A 81 0.35 4.48 6.93
C ASP A 81 1.41 3.38 7.07
N LEU A 82 0.99 2.11 7.20
CA LEU A 82 1.87 0.94 7.25
C LEU A 82 2.93 1.01 6.14
N LYS A 83 4.13 1.44 6.52
CA LYS A 83 5.31 1.46 5.65
C LYS A 83 5.77 0.05 5.33
N GLU A 84 5.56 -0.85 6.29
CA GLU A 84 5.92 -2.25 6.19
C GLU A 84 4.70 -3.08 5.80
N LYS A 85 4.95 -4.15 5.05
CA LYS A 85 3.91 -5.12 4.70
C LYS A 85 3.72 -6.01 5.91
N LEU A 86 2.50 -6.09 6.43
CA LEU A 86 2.16 -7.02 7.50
C LEU A 86 1.46 -8.24 6.96
N TRP A 87 1.73 -9.40 7.55
CA TRP A 87 0.82 -10.52 7.53
C TRP A 87 0.02 -10.53 8.83
N ALA A 88 -1.27 -10.81 8.75
CA ALA A 88 -2.14 -10.68 9.92
C ALA A 88 -3.36 -11.60 9.86
N VAL A 89 -3.88 -11.88 11.06
CA VAL A 89 -5.28 -12.27 11.27
C VAL A 89 -6.06 -11.00 11.61
N TYR A 90 -7.22 -10.84 10.99
CA TYR A 90 -8.09 -9.68 11.16
C TYR A 90 -9.52 -10.10 11.47
N LEU A 91 -10.29 -9.16 11.99
CA LEU A 91 -11.72 -9.27 12.21
C LEU A 91 -12.46 -8.17 11.45
N LEU A 92 -13.60 -8.53 10.86
CA LEU A 92 -14.57 -7.60 10.28
C LEU A 92 -15.81 -7.56 11.15
N VAL A 93 -16.38 -6.38 11.33
CA VAL A 93 -17.73 -6.20 11.87
C VAL A 93 -18.63 -5.77 10.72
N LEU A 94 -19.76 -6.46 10.58
CA LEU A 94 -20.80 -6.18 9.61
C LEU A 94 -22.09 -5.84 10.35
N GLU A 95 -22.73 -4.73 10.00
CA GLU A 95 -23.97 -4.28 10.63
C GLU A 95 -25.03 -3.93 9.60
N LYS A 96 -26.29 -4.09 10.00
CA LYS A 96 -27.47 -3.70 9.25
C LYS A 96 -28.55 -3.30 10.25
N ASP A 97 -29.21 -2.17 10.01
CA ASP A 97 -30.24 -1.65 10.91
C ASP A 97 -31.34 -2.69 11.17
N GLY A 98 -31.70 -2.86 12.45
CA GLY A 98 -32.72 -3.83 12.89
C GLY A 98 -32.33 -5.30 12.78
N HIS A 99 -31.06 -5.62 12.50
CA HIS A 99 -30.57 -7.00 12.39
C HIS A 99 -29.42 -7.26 13.37
N CYS A 100 -29.21 -8.52 13.74
CA CYS A 100 -28.07 -8.94 14.56
C CYS A 100 -26.76 -8.68 13.77
N PRO A 101 -25.75 -8.00 14.35
CA PRO A 101 -24.45 -7.81 13.74
C PRO A 101 -23.79 -9.15 13.38
N ARG A 102 -22.87 -9.13 12.41
CA ARG A 102 -22.09 -10.30 12.02
C ARG A 102 -20.60 -10.00 12.16
N ILE A 103 -19.82 -11.02 12.53
CA ILE A 103 -18.36 -10.94 12.50
C ILE A 103 -17.77 -11.96 11.53
N TYR A 104 -16.61 -11.62 10.99
CA TYR A 104 -15.79 -12.52 10.19
C TYR A 104 -14.35 -12.44 10.66
N VAL A 105 -13.71 -13.59 10.86
CA VAL A 105 -12.28 -13.67 11.12
C VAL A 105 -11.61 -14.24 9.87
N GLY A 106 -10.53 -13.60 9.42
CA GLY A 106 -9.77 -14.08 8.27
C GLY A 106 -8.30 -13.69 8.37
N SER A 107 -7.48 -14.19 7.45
CA SER A 107 -6.07 -13.78 7.36
C SER A 107 -5.69 -13.17 6.01
N GLY A 108 -4.56 -12.46 6.02
CA GLY A 108 -3.98 -11.82 4.84
C GLY A 108 -2.48 -12.04 4.79
N THR A 109 -2.04 -13.02 4.00
CA THR A 109 -0.62 -13.44 3.90
C THR A 109 -0.04 -13.27 2.49
N CYS A 110 -0.59 -12.33 1.70
CA CYS A 110 -0.07 -12.02 0.38
C CYS A 110 1.35 -11.46 0.48
N SER A 111 2.31 -12.01 -0.26
CA SER A 111 3.70 -11.54 -0.23
C SER A 111 3.89 -10.16 -0.91
N GLU A 112 2.99 -9.79 -1.82
CA GLU A 112 3.03 -8.50 -2.52
C GLU A 112 2.45 -7.36 -1.69
N GLY A 113 1.31 -7.58 -1.02
CA GLY A 113 0.55 -6.52 -0.36
C GLY A 113 0.17 -6.80 1.10
N GLY A 114 0.58 -7.95 1.65
CA GLY A 114 0.22 -8.36 3.00
C GLY A 114 -1.28 -8.40 3.23
N VAL A 115 -1.70 -8.06 4.45
CA VAL A 115 -3.10 -7.89 4.84
C VAL A 115 -3.76 -6.69 4.15
N ARG A 116 -2.99 -5.66 3.77
CA ARG A 116 -3.54 -4.47 3.10
C ARG A 116 -4.27 -4.80 1.81
N ARG A 117 -3.75 -5.76 1.02
CA ARG A 117 -4.43 -6.23 -0.20
C ARG A 117 -5.85 -6.71 0.11
N ARG A 118 -6.01 -7.42 1.23
CA ARG A 118 -7.31 -7.93 1.68
C ARG A 118 -8.24 -6.81 2.15
N MET A 119 -7.72 -5.85 2.90
CA MET A 119 -8.50 -4.66 3.32
C MET A 119 -9.03 -3.88 2.13
N SER A 120 -8.18 -3.67 1.11
CA SER A 120 -8.55 -3.00 -0.13
C SER A 120 -9.58 -3.77 -0.96
N HIS A 121 -9.56 -5.11 -0.94
CA HIS A 121 -10.63 -5.91 -1.57
C HIS A 121 -11.98 -5.63 -0.90
N TYR A 122 -12.02 -5.54 0.43
CA TYR A 122 -13.23 -5.18 1.15
C TYR A 122 -13.65 -3.73 0.87
N ASP A 123 -12.73 -2.76 0.87
CA ASP A 123 -13.04 -1.36 0.52
C ASP A 123 -13.61 -1.23 -0.89
N TYR A 124 -13.06 -1.99 -1.84
CA TYR A 124 -13.56 -2.03 -3.20
C TYR A 124 -14.95 -2.66 -3.25
N ARG A 125 -15.13 -3.83 -2.60
CA ARG A 125 -16.40 -4.56 -2.56
C ARG A 125 -17.52 -3.75 -1.89
N SER A 126 -17.22 -3.00 -0.83
CA SER A 126 -18.19 -2.12 -0.15
C SER A 126 -18.64 -0.94 -1.01
N ARG A 127 -17.80 -0.48 -1.95
CA ARG A 127 -18.14 0.60 -2.90
C ARG A 127 -18.82 0.10 -4.17
N SER A 128 -18.81 -1.21 -4.42
CA SER A 128 -19.38 -1.83 -5.61
C SER A 128 -20.23 -3.04 -5.22
N PRO A 129 -21.46 -2.82 -4.71
CA PRO A 129 -22.34 -3.87 -4.19
C PRO A 129 -22.61 -5.01 -5.17
N ASP A 130 -22.69 -4.65 -6.45
CA ASP A 130 -23.13 -5.54 -7.54
C ASP A 130 -21.96 -6.30 -8.19
N MET A 131 -20.72 -5.90 -7.92
CA MET A 131 -19.55 -6.59 -8.48
C MET A 131 -19.15 -7.79 -7.63
N ASN A 132 -18.99 -8.93 -8.29
CA ASN A 132 -18.38 -10.09 -7.66
C ASN A 132 -16.86 -9.90 -7.58
N VAL A 133 -16.37 -9.47 -6.43
CA VAL A 133 -14.93 -9.28 -6.19
C VAL A 133 -14.33 -10.61 -5.76
N SER A 134 -13.53 -11.22 -6.66
CA SER A 134 -12.83 -12.47 -6.39
C SER A 134 -12.08 -12.42 -5.04
N GLY A 135 -12.22 -13.51 -4.28
CA GLY A 135 -11.59 -13.69 -2.99
C GLY A 135 -12.43 -13.24 -1.78
N THR A 136 -13.54 -12.53 -1.94
CA THR A 136 -14.41 -12.21 -0.79
C THR A 136 -15.04 -13.49 -0.23
N PRO A 137 -14.99 -13.77 1.09
CA PRO A 137 -15.61 -14.96 1.66
C PRO A 137 -17.12 -15.00 1.36
N TYR A 138 -17.66 -16.19 1.09
CA TYR A 138 -19.04 -16.34 0.63
C TYR A 138 -20.06 -15.62 1.53
N PHE A 139 -20.03 -15.85 2.85
CA PHE A 139 -20.99 -15.22 3.76
C PHE A 139 -20.73 -13.75 4.06
N VAL A 140 -19.49 -13.27 3.89
CA VAL A 140 -19.23 -11.82 3.88
C VAL A 140 -19.87 -11.21 2.64
N ASN A 141 -19.71 -11.84 1.47
CA ASN A 141 -20.29 -11.37 0.21
C ASN A 141 -21.83 -11.40 0.22
N THR A 142 -22.45 -12.46 0.73
CA THR A 142 -23.92 -12.53 0.83
C THR A 142 -24.44 -11.52 1.85
N SER A 143 -23.78 -11.35 3.01
CA SER A 143 -24.15 -10.30 3.97
C SER A 143 -24.14 -8.91 3.32
N LEU A 144 -23.10 -8.59 2.54
CA LEU A 144 -23.02 -7.32 1.81
C LEU A 144 -24.15 -7.17 0.77
N LYS A 145 -24.55 -8.24 0.08
CA LYS A 145 -25.70 -8.24 -0.83
C LYS A 145 -27.03 -8.07 -0.09
N ASP A 146 -27.12 -8.61 1.13
CA ASP A 146 -28.30 -8.52 2.00
C ASP A 146 -28.43 -7.13 2.67
N GLY A 147 -27.57 -6.18 2.33
CA GLY A 147 -27.60 -4.80 2.83
C GLY A 147 -26.81 -4.58 4.13
N TYR A 148 -25.96 -5.51 4.56
CA TYR A 148 -25.00 -5.23 5.61
C TYR A 148 -23.87 -4.35 5.09
N ALA A 149 -23.35 -3.48 5.95
CA ALA A 149 -22.13 -2.72 5.70
C ALA A 149 -21.00 -3.25 6.59
N ILE A 150 -19.77 -3.30 6.07
CA ILE A 150 -18.59 -3.50 6.91
C ILE A 150 -18.34 -2.17 7.64
N THR A 151 -18.67 -2.13 8.94
CA THR A 151 -18.57 -0.91 9.75
C THR A 151 -17.26 -0.81 10.54
N HIS A 152 -16.54 -1.92 10.68
CA HIS A 152 -15.21 -1.94 11.28
C HIS A 152 -14.32 -3.03 10.72
N LYS A 153 -13.02 -2.77 10.72
CA LYS A 153 -11.95 -3.72 10.39
C LYS A 153 -10.88 -3.54 11.45
N CYS A 154 -10.42 -4.62 12.07
CA CYS A 154 -9.30 -4.56 13.03
C CYS A 154 -8.35 -5.73 12.84
N LEU A 155 -7.10 -5.57 13.26
CA LEU A 155 -6.14 -6.68 13.31
C LEU A 155 -6.22 -7.34 14.69
N LEU A 156 -6.19 -8.67 14.73
CA LEU A 156 -6.15 -9.44 15.98
C LEU A 156 -4.71 -9.82 16.35
N ALA A 157 -3.95 -10.29 15.36
CA ALA A 157 -2.55 -10.64 15.47
C ALA A 157 -1.83 -10.34 14.15
N TRP A 158 -0.60 -9.84 14.20
CA TRP A 158 0.18 -9.53 13.01
C TRP A 158 1.68 -9.72 13.21
N THR A 159 2.40 -9.84 12.10
CA THR A 159 3.86 -9.82 12.03
C THR A 159 4.27 -9.07 10.77
N PRO A 160 5.43 -8.40 10.75
CA PRO A 160 6.06 -7.97 9.51
C PRO A 160 6.20 -9.14 8.53
N LEU A 161 6.11 -8.85 7.23
CA LEU A 161 6.34 -9.82 6.15
C LEU A 161 7.69 -10.49 6.37
N PRO A 162 7.74 -11.80 6.66
CA PRO A 162 9.00 -12.48 6.92
C PRO A 162 9.78 -12.68 5.60
N PRO A 163 11.08 -13.04 5.67
CA PRO A 163 11.81 -13.52 4.50
C PRO A 163 11.13 -14.74 3.86
N ALA A 164 11.45 -15.02 2.60
CA ALA A 164 10.75 -16.02 1.82
C ALA A 164 10.95 -17.45 2.36
N SER A 165 12.14 -17.74 2.87
CA SER A 165 12.48 -18.97 3.60
C SER A 165 11.57 -19.26 4.79
N LYS A 166 10.97 -18.22 5.38
CA LYS A 166 10.03 -18.33 6.50
C LYS A 166 8.57 -18.22 6.10
N HIS A 167 8.26 -17.97 4.82
CA HIS A 167 6.88 -17.77 4.36
C HIS A 167 5.96 -18.93 4.72
N VAL A 168 6.38 -20.17 4.45
CA VAL A 168 5.52 -21.36 4.64
C VAL A 168 5.16 -21.53 6.11
N LYS A 169 6.16 -21.57 7.00
CA LYS A 169 5.95 -21.76 8.43
C LYS A 169 5.13 -20.63 9.04
N THR A 170 5.47 -19.38 8.71
CA THR A 170 4.75 -18.21 9.22
C THR A 170 3.30 -18.17 8.70
N ARG A 171 3.07 -18.48 7.43
CA ARG A 171 1.72 -18.56 6.85
C ARG A 171 0.91 -19.67 7.52
N GLY A 172 1.51 -20.84 7.71
CA GLY A 172 0.91 -21.93 8.47
C GLY A 172 0.49 -21.48 9.86
N TYR A 173 1.36 -20.79 10.60
CA TYR A 173 1.02 -20.33 11.95
C TYR A 173 -0.11 -19.29 11.95
N ILE A 174 -0.12 -18.36 10.98
CA ILE A 174 -1.22 -17.39 10.81
C ILE A 174 -2.55 -18.09 10.49
N LEU A 175 -2.54 -19.13 9.66
CA LEU A 175 -3.75 -19.93 9.41
C LEU A 175 -4.21 -20.62 10.69
N VAL A 176 -3.31 -21.20 11.49
CA VAL A 176 -3.70 -21.77 12.80
C VAL A 176 -4.30 -20.69 13.72
N LEU A 177 -3.71 -19.49 13.78
CA LEU A 177 -4.25 -18.37 14.56
C LEU A 177 -5.64 -17.92 14.05
N GLU A 178 -5.86 -17.87 12.74
CA GLU A 178 -7.19 -17.60 12.16
C GLU A 178 -8.22 -18.64 12.62
N THR A 179 -7.84 -19.91 12.69
CA THR A 179 -8.70 -20.98 13.23
C THR A 179 -8.96 -20.78 14.73
N VAL A 180 -7.91 -20.47 15.51
CA VAL A 180 -8.04 -20.18 16.95
C VAL A 180 -9.04 -19.05 17.19
N PHE A 181 -8.86 -17.90 16.52
CA PHE A 181 -9.75 -16.76 16.73
C PHE A 181 -11.16 -17.01 16.17
N SER A 182 -11.30 -17.77 15.09
CA SER A 182 -12.63 -18.16 14.57
C SER A 182 -13.40 -19.04 15.55
N LEU A 183 -12.73 -20.00 16.20
CA LEU A 183 -13.35 -20.88 17.21
C LEU A 183 -13.56 -20.17 18.54
N TYR A 184 -12.58 -19.39 19.00
CA TYR A 184 -12.62 -18.72 20.29
C TYR A 184 -13.69 -17.64 20.35
N LEU A 185 -13.79 -16.81 19.31
CA LEU A 185 -14.82 -15.77 19.20
C LEU A 185 -16.13 -16.29 18.59
N TRP A 186 -16.18 -17.59 18.24
CA TRP A 186 -17.28 -18.21 17.50
C TRP A 186 -17.72 -17.42 16.26
N ALA A 187 -16.76 -17.07 15.40
CA ALA A 187 -17.04 -16.41 14.12
C ALA A 187 -17.66 -17.37 13.07
N MET A 188 -18.09 -18.56 13.47
CA MET A 188 -18.68 -19.59 12.61
C MET A 188 -20.15 -19.28 12.27
N LYS A 189 -20.53 -19.52 11.02
CA LYS A 189 -21.89 -19.24 10.53
C LYS A 189 -22.97 -20.03 11.25
N SER A 190 -22.68 -21.27 11.64
CA SER A 190 -23.62 -22.12 12.37
C SER A 190 -23.36 -22.00 13.86
N ARG A 191 -24.44 -21.89 14.65
CA ARG A 191 -24.41 -21.85 16.12
C ARG A 191 -24.66 -23.22 16.75
N ASP A 192 -25.13 -24.16 15.94
CA ASP A 192 -25.61 -25.49 16.30
C ASP A 192 -24.64 -26.62 15.92
N LYS A 193 -23.64 -26.35 15.08
CA LYS A 193 -22.61 -27.32 14.69
C LYS A 193 -21.38 -27.18 15.58
N ASP A 194 -20.87 -28.31 16.06
CA ASP A 194 -19.57 -28.40 16.73
C ASP A 194 -18.39 -28.38 15.73
N TYR A 195 -18.69 -28.62 14.45
CA TYR A 195 -17.75 -28.81 13.36
C TYR A 195 -16.64 -29.83 13.64
N TYR A 196 -16.84 -30.74 14.61
CA TYR A 196 -15.84 -31.68 15.09
C TYR A 196 -14.49 -31.05 15.49
N MET A 197 -14.52 -29.80 15.96
CA MET A 197 -13.35 -29.06 16.43
C MET A 197 -13.29 -29.03 17.96
N PRO A 198 -12.09 -28.84 18.55
CA PRO A 198 -11.99 -28.61 19.98
C PRO A 198 -12.79 -27.36 20.38
N VAL A 199 -13.55 -27.49 21.47
CA VAL A 199 -14.29 -26.37 22.05
C VAL A 199 -13.28 -25.36 22.62
N LEU A 200 -13.24 -24.16 22.02
CA LEU A 200 -12.41 -23.05 22.47
C LEU A 200 -13.22 -21.87 23.02
N CYS A 201 -14.39 -21.58 22.46
CA CYS A 201 -15.27 -20.52 22.93
C CYS A 201 -15.66 -20.78 24.39
N PRO A 202 -15.29 -19.90 25.35
CA PRO A 202 -15.61 -20.10 26.75
C PRO A 202 -17.05 -19.66 27.10
N TRP A 203 -17.72 -18.97 26.18
CA TRP A 203 -19.05 -18.41 26.39
C TRP A 203 -20.13 -19.29 25.75
N LYS A 204 -21.38 -19.15 26.23
CA LYS A 204 -22.54 -19.79 25.58
C LYS A 204 -22.79 -19.13 24.23
N ILE A 205 -22.84 -19.94 23.17
CA ILE A 205 -22.99 -19.47 21.79
C ILE A 205 -24.32 -18.72 21.60
N GLU A 206 -25.38 -19.15 22.30
CA GLU A 206 -26.70 -18.53 22.24
C GLU A 206 -26.73 -17.13 22.86
N GLY A 207 -25.76 -16.83 23.73
CA GLY A 207 -25.62 -15.54 24.40
C GLY A 207 -24.78 -14.51 23.63
N LEU A 208 -24.23 -14.88 22.47
CA LEU A 208 -23.44 -13.96 21.66
C LEU A 208 -24.36 -12.96 20.94
N GLU A 209 -24.05 -11.66 21.06
CA GLU A 209 -24.83 -10.58 20.42
C GLU A 209 -24.58 -10.43 18.92
N TYR A 210 -23.77 -11.33 18.34
CA TYR A 210 -23.37 -11.32 16.95
C TYR A 210 -23.40 -12.73 16.34
N ASP A 211 -23.62 -12.81 15.04
CA ASP A 211 -23.50 -14.03 14.23
C ASP A 211 -22.12 -14.13 13.57
N GLY A 212 -21.72 -15.35 13.17
CA GLY A 212 -20.49 -15.59 12.43
C GLY A 212 -20.67 -15.63 10.91
N CYS A 213 -19.57 -15.46 10.17
CA CYS A 213 -19.52 -15.58 8.71
C CYS A 213 -18.49 -16.59 8.20
N CYS A 214 -17.79 -17.30 9.08
CA CYS A 214 -16.84 -18.36 8.70
C CYS A 214 -17.57 -19.69 8.40
N THR A 215 -17.12 -20.40 7.37
CA THR A 215 -17.71 -21.68 6.93
C THR A 215 -16.87 -22.90 7.25
N HIS A 216 -15.57 -22.68 7.35
CA HIS A 216 -14.57 -23.70 7.56
C HIS A 216 -13.44 -23.09 8.39
N PHE A 217 -12.51 -23.94 8.79
CA PHE A 217 -11.30 -23.53 9.48
C PHE A 217 -10.15 -23.47 8.50
N SER A 218 -9.32 -22.46 8.64
CA SER A 218 -8.11 -22.25 7.84
C SER A 218 -7.10 -23.39 7.97
N ILE A 219 -7.15 -24.23 9.02
CA ILE A 219 -6.33 -25.45 9.09
C ILE A 219 -6.76 -26.55 8.11
N ASN A 220 -7.91 -26.41 7.46
CA ASN A 220 -8.38 -27.31 6.40
C ASN A 220 -7.81 -26.91 5.03
N GLU A 221 -7.16 -25.74 4.95
CA GLU A 221 -6.60 -25.19 3.72
C GLU A 221 -5.15 -25.66 3.52
N HIS A 222 -4.72 -25.75 2.27
CA HIS A 222 -3.31 -25.94 1.94
C HIS A 222 -2.48 -24.70 2.28
N ILE A 223 -1.26 -24.92 2.79
CA ILE A 223 -0.35 -23.82 3.09
C ILE A 223 0.26 -23.33 1.77
N THR A 224 -0.22 -22.19 1.29
CA THR A 224 0.26 -21.62 0.02
C THR A 224 1.78 -21.50 0.01
N GLY A 225 2.40 -21.96 -1.08
CA GLY A 225 3.85 -21.89 -1.27
C GLY A 225 4.64 -23.01 -0.60
N LEU A 226 3.98 -24.00 0.01
CA LEU A 226 4.61 -25.27 0.31
C LEU A 226 4.66 -26.12 -0.97
N THR A 227 5.85 -26.42 -1.45
CA THR A 227 6.08 -27.31 -2.59
C THR A 227 6.96 -28.49 -2.19
N ALA A 228 6.91 -29.58 -2.95
CA ALA A 228 7.79 -30.75 -2.73
C ALA A 228 9.29 -30.38 -2.73
N HIS A 229 9.66 -29.30 -3.43
CA HIS A 229 11.03 -28.81 -3.49
C HIS A 229 11.46 -28.08 -2.21
N ASP A 230 10.52 -27.45 -1.47
CA ASP A 230 10.84 -26.72 -0.24
C ASP A 230 11.22 -27.65 0.91
N HIS A 231 10.98 -28.96 0.80
CA HIS A 231 11.34 -29.94 1.82
C HIS A 231 12.86 -30.09 2.01
N ASN A 232 13.63 -29.87 0.93
CA ASN A 232 15.08 -30.13 0.92
C ASN A 232 15.93 -28.87 0.69
N ALA A 233 15.29 -27.74 0.37
CA ALA A 233 16.01 -26.50 0.11
C ALA A 233 16.44 -25.81 1.40
N THR A 234 17.66 -25.28 1.40
CA THR A 234 18.15 -24.42 2.48
C THR A 234 17.39 -23.08 2.50
N PRO A 235 17.32 -22.39 3.65
CA PRO A 235 16.72 -21.06 3.73
C PRO A 235 17.27 -20.09 2.68
N GLU A 236 18.59 -20.11 2.46
CA GLU A 236 19.28 -19.24 1.51
C GLU A 236 18.87 -19.52 0.07
N GLU A 237 18.71 -20.78 -0.32
CA GLU A 237 18.22 -21.19 -1.64
C GLU A 237 16.77 -20.75 -1.86
N ILE A 238 15.90 -20.89 -0.86
CA ILE A 238 14.50 -20.44 -0.93
C ILE A 238 14.44 -18.91 -1.11
N ASP A 239 15.22 -18.18 -0.33
CA ASP A 239 15.27 -16.71 -0.41
C ASP A 239 15.82 -16.23 -1.76
N HIS A 240 16.88 -16.88 -2.26
CA HIS A 240 17.44 -16.61 -3.58
C HIS A 240 16.42 -16.87 -4.68
N ALA A 241 15.85 -18.07 -4.75
CA ALA A 241 14.88 -18.46 -5.78
C ALA A 241 13.62 -17.57 -5.75
N TYR A 242 13.16 -17.16 -4.57
CA TYR A 242 12.05 -16.22 -4.44
C TYR A 242 12.41 -14.83 -5.00
N SER A 243 13.62 -14.33 -4.70
CA SER A 243 14.10 -13.05 -5.23
C SER A 243 14.19 -13.05 -6.75
N GLU A 244 14.67 -14.15 -7.35
CA GLU A 244 14.74 -14.33 -8.80
C GLU A 244 13.36 -14.40 -9.45
N ARG A 245 12.44 -15.19 -8.89
CA ARG A 245 11.05 -15.26 -9.36
C ARG A 245 10.38 -13.89 -9.34
N LYS A 246 10.59 -13.10 -8.29
CA LYS A 246 10.04 -11.75 -8.17
C LYS A 246 10.63 -10.79 -9.21
N GLN A 247 11.94 -10.86 -9.47
CA GLN A 247 12.58 -10.08 -10.53
C GLN A 247 12.06 -10.49 -11.92
N LEU A 248 11.90 -11.79 -12.17
CA LEU A 248 11.34 -12.32 -13.42
C LEU A 248 9.90 -11.86 -13.62
N GLN A 249 9.03 -12.00 -12.61
CA GLN A 249 7.64 -11.55 -12.66
C GLN A 249 7.56 -10.04 -12.91
N SER A 250 8.43 -9.24 -12.30
CA SER A 250 8.52 -7.80 -12.59
C SER A 250 8.91 -7.52 -14.04
N ARG A 251 9.87 -8.28 -14.60
CA ARG A 251 10.27 -8.15 -16.01
C ARG A 251 9.14 -8.53 -16.96
N MET A 252 8.47 -9.65 -16.71
CA MET A 252 7.32 -10.12 -17.50
C MET A 252 6.16 -9.13 -17.44
N TYR A 253 5.87 -8.56 -16.26
CA TYR A 253 4.86 -7.52 -16.12
C TYR A 253 5.15 -6.29 -16.99
N ILE A 254 6.41 -5.84 -17.01
CA ILE A 254 6.84 -4.71 -17.85
C ILE A 254 6.73 -5.06 -19.33
N ALA A 255 7.17 -6.27 -19.73
CA ALA A 255 7.11 -6.73 -21.11
C ALA A 255 5.66 -6.82 -21.62
N ASN A 256 4.77 -7.45 -20.84
CA ASN A 256 3.37 -7.68 -21.23
C ASN A 256 2.55 -6.40 -21.32
N LYS A 257 2.92 -5.34 -20.59
CA LYS A 257 2.25 -4.03 -20.66
C LYS A 257 2.55 -3.29 -21.97
N GLY A 258 3.58 -3.68 -22.71
CA GLY A 258 4.09 -2.96 -23.86
C GLY A 258 5.05 -1.81 -23.48
N PRO A 259 5.97 -1.44 -24.39
CA PRO A 259 6.94 -0.38 -24.14
C PRO A 259 6.23 0.95 -23.86
N GLY A 260 6.68 1.69 -22.86
CA GLY A 260 6.17 3.02 -22.53
C GLY A 260 4.85 3.06 -21.74
N VAL A 261 4.02 2.00 -21.72
CA VAL A 261 2.74 2.01 -20.99
C VAL A 261 2.95 2.15 -19.48
N HIS A 262 3.96 1.49 -18.92
CA HIS A 262 4.29 1.64 -17.50
C HIS A 262 4.80 3.06 -17.17
N ALA A 263 5.62 3.64 -18.05
CA ALA A 263 6.12 5.00 -17.90
C ALA A 263 5.00 6.05 -18.02
N ALA A 264 4.09 5.87 -18.99
CA ALA A 264 2.92 6.72 -19.19
C ALA A 264 1.96 6.67 -17.98
N ASN A 265 1.67 5.48 -17.47
CA ASN A 265 0.86 5.32 -16.26
C ASN A 265 1.55 5.96 -15.05
N THR A 266 2.84 5.70 -14.85
CA THR A 266 3.61 6.31 -13.74
C THR A 266 3.61 7.83 -13.83
N LYS A 267 3.75 8.39 -15.03
CA LYS A 267 3.64 9.84 -15.27
C LYS A 267 2.24 10.35 -14.90
N ARG A 268 1.18 9.72 -15.41
CA ARG A 268 -0.22 10.08 -15.12
C ARG A 268 -0.54 10.07 -13.62
N TYR A 269 -0.10 9.03 -12.90
CA TYR A 269 -0.26 8.98 -11.44
C TYR A 269 0.52 10.08 -10.73
N GLY A 270 1.75 10.37 -11.16
CA GLY A 270 2.56 11.44 -10.61
C GLY A 270 1.98 12.83 -10.86
N ASP A 271 1.44 13.07 -12.06
CA ASP A 271 0.80 14.34 -12.43
C ASP A 271 -0.49 14.55 -11.62
N LYS A 272 -1.34 13.52 -11.49
CA LYS A 272 -2.54 13.56 -10.63
C LYS A 272 -2.21 13.83 -9.16
N ALA A 273 -1.13 13.23 -8.64
CA ALA A 273 -0.69 13.48 -7.26
C ALA A 273 -0.20 14.93 -7.04
N LEU A 274 0.38 15.56 -8.07
CA LEU A 274 0.77 16.98 -8.02
C LEU A 274 -0.45 17.89 -8.06
N GLU A 275 -1.41 17.60 -8.94
CA GLU A 275 -2.66 18.36 -9.07
C GLU A 275 -3.47 18.35 -7.77
N GLU A 276 -3.61 17.17 -7.15
CA GLU A 276 -4.27 17.01 -5.85
C GLU A 276 -3.42 17.48 -4.66
N GLN A 277 -2.18 17.93 -4.89
CA GLN A 277 -1.20 18.28 -3.86
C GLN A 277 -1.04 17.19 -2.77
N ARG A 278 -1.24 15.92 -3.15
CA ARG A 278 -1.33 14.79 -2.23
C ARG A 278 -0.08 14.59 -1.38
N PHE A 279 1.07 15.01 -1.90
CA PHE A 279 2.36 14.94 -1.22
C PHE A 279 3.00 16.33 -1.19
N GLU A 280 2.42 17.25 -0.42
CA GLU A 280 2.99 18.57 -0.21
C GLU A 280 3.89 18.66 1.03
N CYS A 281 4.92 19.51 0.92
CA CYS A 281 5.73 19.94 2.03
C CYS A 281 5.27 21.32 2.47
N THR A 282 4.59 21.40 3.61
CA THR A 282 4.03 22.66 4.14
C THR A 282 5.11 23.68 4.51
N VAL A 283 6.30 23.23 4.92
CA VAL A 283 7.45 24.10 5.23
C VAL A 283 8.00 24.82 4.00
N CYS A 284 8.10 24.11 2.88
CA CYS A 284 8.67 24.65 1.64
C CYS A 284 7.62 25.13 0.64
N VAL A 285 6.35 24.81 0.87
CA VAL A 285 5.22 25.00 -0.06
C VAL A 285 5.53 24.38 -1.43
N LEU A 286 5.95 23.11 -1.42
CA LEU A 286 6.29 22.35 -2.63
C LEU A 286 5.52 21.03 -2.67
N SER A 287 4.92 20.72 -3.82
CA SER A 287 4.23 19.46 -4.06
C SER A 287 5.12 18.47 -4.82
N PHE A 288 4.99 17.18 -4.51
CA PHE A 288 5.81 16.11 -5.09
C PHE A 288 4.93 15.06 -5.79
N ARG A 289 5.48 14.42 -6.83
CA ARG A 289 4.82 13.33 -7.58
C ARG A 289 4.63 12.05 -6.76
N SER A 290 5.37 11.90 -5.65
CA SER A 290 5.31 10.71 -4.80
C SER A 290 5.75 11.00 -3.36
N LYS A 291 5.23 10.23 -2.41
CA LYS A 291 5.65 10.27 -0.98
C LYS A 291 7.14 10.06 -0.81
N ALA A 292 7.76 9.19 -1.61
CA ALA A 292 9.21 8.95 -1.54
C ALA A 292 10.03 10.21 -1.86
N LYS A 293 9.59 11.03 -2.84
CA LYS A 293 10.25 12.30 -3.19
C LYS A 293 10.04 13.38 -2.13
N LEU A 294 8.88 13.40 -1.48
CA LEU A 294 8.65 14.26 -0.31
C LEU A 294 9.60 13.88 0.84
N VAL A 295 9.69 12.60 1.21
CA VAL A 295 10.60 12.12 2.26
C VAL A 295 12.06 12.40 1.91
N GLU A 296 12.46 12.21 0.64
CA GLU A 296 13.79 12.58 0.16
C GLU A 296 14.03 14.10 0.30
N HIS A 297 13.04 14.93 -0.03
CA HIS A 297 13.10 16.38 0.13
C HIS A 297 13.25 16.80 1.59
N GLU A 298 12.47 16.22 2.50
CA GLU A 298 12.48 16.52 3.94
C GLU A 298 13.85 16.23 4.58
N LYS A 299 14.55 15.21 4.07
CA LYS A 299 15.91 14.86 4.53
C LYS A 299 17.00 15.79 4.00
N ARG A 300 16.72 16.65 3.00
CA ARG A 300 17.75 17.55 2.44
C ARG A 300 18.06 18.69 3.40
N SER A 301 19.34 19.05 3.50
CA SER A 301 19.82 20.15 4.37
C SER A 301 19.18 21.51 4.11
N ILE A 302 18.60 21.74 2.92
CA ILE A 302 17.85 22.96 2.60
C ILE A 302 16.50 22.95 3.33
N HIS A 303 15.78 21.83 3.31
CA HIS A 303 14.51 21.67 4.02
C HIS A 303 14.72 21.78 5.53
N ILE A 304 15.67 21.01 6.09
CA ILE A 304 15.97 21.02 7.54
C ILE A 304 16.25 22.45 8.05
N ARG A 305 17.01 23.25 7.29
CA ARG A 305 17.29 24.65 7.66
C ARG A 305 16.05 25.54 7.57
N LYS A 306 15.22 25.39 6.52
CA LYS A 306 13.96 26.13 6.42
C LYS A 306 12.99 25.75 7.54
N ALA A 307 12.89 24.45 7.86
CA ALA A 307 12.08 23.94 8.96
C ALA A 307 12.52 24.49 10.32
N ALA A 308 13.83 24.71 10.50
CA ALA A 308 14.40 25.36 11.69
C ALA A 308 14.25 26.90 11.69
N GLY A 309 13.55 27.50 10.73
CA GLY A 309 13.41 28.96 10.61
C GLY A 309 14.70 29.69 10.20
N ILE A 310 15.74 28.96 9.79
CA ILE A 310 17.02 29.54 9.37
C ILE A 310 16.87 30.02 7.92
N VAL A 311 16.33 31.22 7.76
CA VAL A 311 16.29 31.91 6.47
C VAL A 311 17.73 32.31 6.14
N LYS A 312 18.39 31.53 5.26
CA LYS A 312 19.56 32.09 4.57
C LYS A 312 19.04 33.28 3.78
N LEU A 313 19.41 34.50 4.19
CA LEU A 313 19.48 35.63 3.27
C LEU A 313 20.15 35.09 2.01
N PRO A 314 19.54 35.25 0.82
CA PRO A 314 20.05 34.67 -0.41
C PRO A 314 21.51 35.09 -0.52
N ALA A 315 22.42 34.14 -0.29
CA ALA A 315 23.83 34.34 -0.55
C ALA A 315 23.88 34.57 -2.06
N GLY A 316 23.93 35.84 -2.46
CA GLY A 316 23.86 36.26 -3.85
C GLY A 316 24.79 35.36 -4.65
N ARG A 317 24.23 34.66 -5.64
CA ARG A 317 25.02 33.78 -6.49
C ARG A 317 26.11 34.62 -7.14
N GLY A 318 27.32 34.53 -6.61
CA GLY A 318 28.56 34.85 -7.33
C GLY A 318 28.84 36.32 -7.60
N GLY A 319 28.51 37.22 -6.67
CA GLY A 319 29.07 38.56 -6.60
C GLY A 319 28.82 39.06 -5.19
N SER A 320 29.84 39.53 -4.46
CA SER A 320 29.58 40.14 -3.16
C SER A 320 28.49 41.19 -3.36
N GLN A 321 27.51 41.32 -2.46
CA GLN A 321 26.56 42.44 -2.53
C GLN A 321 27.33 43.76 -2.68
N LEU A 322 28.51 43.85 -2.05
CA LEU A 322 29.49 44.92 -2.26
C LEU A 322 29.89 45.16 -3.73
N ALA A 323 30.08 44.12 -4.55
CA ALA A 323 30.43 44.27 -5.97
C ALA A 323 29.25 44.76 -6.82
N VAL A 324 28.01 44.40 -6.47
CA VAL A 324 26.80 44.97 -7.07
C VAL A 324 26.65 46.43 -6.66
N THR A 325 26.84 46.75 -5.38
CA THR A 325 26.73 48.12 -4.86
C THR A 325 27.82 49.03 -5.38
N ASN A 326 29.08 48.58 -5.41
CA ASN A 326 30.23 49.40 -5.81
C ASN A 326 30.47 49.41 -7.32
N ARG A 327 29.75 48.58 -8.09
CA ARG A 327 29.91 48.36 -9.55
C ARG A 327 31.38 48.20 -10.02
N LYS A 328 32.29 47.77 -9.13
CA LYS A 328 33.74 47.75 -9.36
C LYS A 328 34.16 46.84 -10.52
N TYR A 329 33.47 45.71 -10.67
CA TYR A 329 33.70 44.74 -11.74
C TYR A 329 32.34 44.38 -12.38
N TRP A 330 31.77 45.35 -13.09
CA TRP A 330 30.41 45.29 -13.62
C TRP A 330 30.40 45.16 -15.15
N CYS A 331 29.52 44.32 -15.66
CA CYS A 331 29.21 44.23 -17.07
C CYS A 331 27.87 44.92 -17.35
N GLU A 332 27.91 46.03 -18.09
CA GLU A 332 26.70 46.83 -18.36
C GLU A 332 25.70 46.09 -19.24
N ALA A 333 26.16 45.43 -20.31
CA ALA A 333 25.27 44.75 -21.27
C ALA A 333 24.54 43.52 -20.68
N CYS A 334 25.13 42.87 -19.67
CA CYS A 334 24.52 41.73 -18.98
C CYS A 334 23.98 42.06 -17.59
N GLN A 335 24.17 43.29 -17.10
CA GLN A 335 23.90 43.71 -15.72
C GLN A 335 24.45 42.68 -14.70
N HIS A 336 25.71 42.30 -14.88
CA HIS A 336 26.36 41.24 -14.10
C HIS A 336 27.54 41.78 -13.29
N ALA A 337 27.50 41.58 -11.96
CA ALA A 337 28.63 41.86 -11.08
C ALA A 337 29.55 40.63 -10.95
N ALA A 338 30.81 40.80 -11.31
CA ALA A 338 31.85 39.83 -11.01
C ALA A 338 32.49 40.14 -9.65
N SER A 339 32.98 39.12 -8.94
CA SER A 339 33.70 39.31 -7.68
C SER A 339 35.13 39.81 -7.86
N THR A 340 35.74 39.60 -9.04
CA THR A 340 37.10 40.01 -9.38
C THR A 340 37.21 40.40 -10.85
N GLN A 341 38.22 41.19 -11.22
CA GLN A 341 38.50 41.56 -12.62
C GLN A 341 38.69 40.34 -13.52
N SER A 342 39.37 39.30 -13.04
CA SER A 342 39.57 38.05 -13.80
C SER A 342 38.24 37.37 -14.12
N ARG A 343 37.29 37.33 -13.18
CA ARG A 343 35.94 36.78 -13.41
C ARG A 343 35.13 37.63 -14.39
N LEU A 344 35.26 38.95 -14.34
CA LEU A 344 34.64 39.83 -15.34
C LEU A 344 35.22 39.57 -16.73
N SER A 345 36.54 39.44 -16.85
CA SER A 345 37.19 39.12 -18.12
C SER A 345 36.71 37.77 -18.70
N ILE A 346 36.60 36.74 -17.87
CA ILE A 346 36.04 35.44 -18.29
C ILE A 346 34.57 35.59 -18.74
N HIS A 347 33.78 36.40 -18.02
CA HIS A 347 32.39 36.68 -18.40
C HIS A 347 32.30 37.37 -19.75
N LEU A 348 33.06 38.46 -19.96
CA LEU A 348 33.07 39.25 -21.19
C LEU A 348 33.52 38.43 -22.40
N ASN A 349 34.48 37.51 -22.21
CA ASN A 349 34.96 36.61 -23.25
C ASN A 349 34.11 35.32 -23.40
N GLY A 350 33.05 35.17 -22.59
CA GLY A 350 32.22 33.97 -22.58
C GLY A 350 31.19 33.96 -23.72
N PRO A 351 30.83 32.78 -24.26
CA PRO A 351 29.88 32.67 -25.38
C PRO A 351 28.48 33.22 -25.06
N ARG A 352 28.10 33.21 -23.78
CA ARG A 352 26.82 33.79 -23.32
C ARG A 352 26.79 35.31 -23.42
N HIS A 353 27.90 35.98 -23.12
CA HIS A 353 28.00 37.43 -23.22
C HIS A 353 27.96 37.87 -24.69
N ALA A 354 28.76 37.21 -25.54
CA ALA A 354 28.73 37.44 -26.99
C ALA A 354 27.32 37.31 -27.58
N LYS A 355 26.58 36.25 -27.22
CA LYS A 355 25.18 36.06 -27.66
C LYS A 355 24.22 37.14 -27.16
N LYS A 356 24.46 37.69 -25.96
CA LYS A 356 23.63 38.79 -25.44
C LYS A 356 23.89 40.08 -26.21
N LEU A 357 25.16 40.36 -26.56
CA LEU A 357 25.51 41.52 -27.39
C LEU A 357 24.88 41.43 -28.78
N THR A 358 24.88 40.26 -29.42
CA THR A 358 24.21 40.10 -30.72
C THR A 358 22.71 40.34 -30.62
N TYR A 359 22.07 39.87 -29.54
CA TYR A 359 20.64 40.13 -29.32
C TYR A 359 20.34 41.61 -29.10
N LEU A 360 21.16 42.32 -28.31
CA LEU A 360 20.98 43.76 -28.07
C LEU A 360 21.18 44.57 -29.36
N ALA A 361 22.16 44.21 -30.19
CA ALA A 361 22.37 44.85 -31.48
C ALA A 361 21.21 44.63 -32.45
N LEU A 362 20.61 43.43 -32.47
CA LEU A 362 19.43 43.14 -33.27
C LEU A 362 18.19 43.90 -32.77
N ALA A 363 18.01 44.02 -31.45
CA ALA A 363 16.93 44.79 -30.87
C ALA A 363 17.05 46.29 -31.22
N GLU A 364 18.25 46.86 -31.10
CA GLU A 364 18.49 48.27 -31.47
C GLU A 364 18.28 48.51 -32.98
N ALA A 365 18.63 47.55 -33.83
CA ALA A 365 18.35 47.61 -35.27
C ALA A 365 16.84 47.53 -35.57
N ALA A 366 16.09 46.72 -34.82
CA ALA A 366 14.64 46.60 -34.98
C ALA A 366 13.90 47.88 -34.55
N GLU A 367 14.29 48.50 -33.42
CA GLU A 367 13.69 49.76 -32.96
C GLU A 367 13.91 50.92 -33.96
N ARG A 368 15.06 50.94 -34.65
CA ARG A 368 15.31 51.95 -35.70
C ARG A 368 14.45 51.77 -36.95
N LEU A 369 13.97 50.56 -37.21
CA LEU A 369 13.08 50.29 -38.34
C LEU A 369 11.62 50.60 -37.99
N ASP A 370 11.21 50.33 -36.75
CA ASP A 370 9.84 50.57 -36.28
C ASP A 370 9.51 52.07 -36.14
N GLY A 371 10.51 52.92 -35.85
CA GLY A 371 10.37 54.37 -35.85
C GLY A 371 10.16 55.04 -37.22
N SER A 372 10.12 54.27 -38.32
CA SER A 372 9.92 54.78 -39.68
C SER A 372 8.59 54.38 -40.33
N PHE A 373 7.71 53.70 -39.59
CA PHE A 373 6.45 53.15 -40.11
C PHE A 373 5.20 53.77 -39.45
N GLU A 374 5.23 55.06 -39.08
CA GLU A 374 4.00 55.83 -38.85
C GLU A 374 3.52 56.43 -40.17
N GLY A 375 2.83 55.62 -40.97
CA GLY A 375 2.11 56.14 -42.13
C GLY A 375 1.84 55.09 -43.19
N LEU A 376 0.92 54.15 -42.91
CA LEU A 376 0.05 53.47 -43.88
C LEU A 376 -0.81 52.42 -43.16
N GLU A 377 -1.75 52.86 -42.33
CA GLU A 377 -2.90 52.02 -41.92
C GLU A 377 -4.11 52.40 -42.79
N ASN A 378 -4.49 51.50 -43.69
CA ASN A 378 -5.87 51.29 -44.16
C ASN A 378 -5.88 50.11 -45.15
N GLY A 379 -6.45 48.97 -44.76
CA GLY A 379 -6.57 47.82 -45.65
C GLY A 379 -7.07 46.53 -45.01
N SER A 380 -8.37 46.53 -44.72
CA SER A 380 -9.29 45.41 -44.46
C SER A 380 -9.07 44.08 -45.22
N GLY A 381 -9.51 42.97 -44.60
CA GLY A 381 -9.94 41.71 -45.24
C GLY A 381 -9.38 40.48 -44.52
N ASP A 382 -10.06 39.88 -43.55
CA ASP A 382 -11.23 39.00 -43.65
C ASP A 382 -11.06 37.83 -44.65
N SER A 383 -10.74 36.64 -44.11
CA SER A 383 -11.31 35.37 -44.54
C SER A 383 -10.82 34.23 -43.65
N SER A 384 -11.75 33.73 -42.82
CA SER A 384 -11.65 32.48 -42.07
C SER A 384 -11.89 31.28 -42.98
N GLU A 385 -11.00 30.28 -42.97
CA GLU A 385 -11.28 28.97 -43.55
C GLU A 385 -11.05 27.89 -42.47
N ARG A 386 -12.16 27.36 -41.94
CA ARG A 386 -12.21 26.21 -41.03
C ARG A 386 -12.26 24.93 -41.87
N ILE A 387 -11.29 24.04 -41.66
CA ILE A 387 -11.28 22.69 -42.22
C ILE A 387 -11.88 21.74 -41.17
N GLU A 388 -13.05 21.18 -41.47
CA GLU A 388 -13.66 20.05 -40.75
C GLU A 388 -13.01 18.74 -41.25
N ILE A 389 -12.62 17.86 -40.31
CA ILE A 389 -12.19 16.50 -40.61
C ILE A 389 -13.08 15.55 -39.84
N ASP A 390 -14.00 14.91 -40.57
CA ASP A 390 -14.72 13.70 -40.17
C ASP A 390 -13.79 12.49 -40.28
N SER A 391 -13.82 11.59 -39.30
CA SER A 391 -13.41 10.19 -39.50
C SER A 391 -14.15 9.24 -38.54
N ALA A 392 -14.97 8.42 -39.19
CA ALA A 392 -15.69 7.23 -38.74
C ALA A 392 -14.77 6.19 -38.07
N ASP A 393 -15.21 5.55 -36.99
CA ASP A 393 -15.90 4.23 -36.97
C ASP A 393 -14.99 3.03 -37.27
N SER A 394 -14.85 2.14 -36.28
CA SER A 394 -14.46 0.73 -36.44
C SER A 394 -14.57 0.04 -35.09
N SER A 395 -15.79 -0.38 -34.76
CA SER A 395 -16.06 -1.47 -33.84
C SER A 395 -15.72 -2.80 -34.51
N GLU A 396 -14.79 -3.59 -33.96
CA GLU A 396 -14.74 -5.02 -34.23
C GLU A 396 -14.44 -5.82 -32.95
N ARG A 397 -15.32 -6.80 -32.75
CA ARG A 397 -15.37 -7.82 -31.70
C ARG A 397 -14.19 -8.79 -31.79
N LEU A 398 -13.72 -9.25 -30.64
CA LEU A 398 -13.26 -10.63 -30.47
C LEU A 398 -13.78 -11.16 -29.13
N GLU A 399 -14.84 -11.97 -29.23
CA GLU A 399 -15.24 -12.94 -28.23
C GLU A 399 -14.20 -14.06 -28.22
N ASN A 400 -13.66 -14.40 -27.05
CA ASN A 400 -12.95 -15.66 -26.87
C ASN A 400 -13.50 -16.34 -25.62
N ASP A 401 -14.29 -17.36 -25.93
CA ASP A 401 -14.84 -18.40 -25.08
C ASP A 401 -13.74 -19.43 -24.80
N SER A 402 -13.53 -19.75 -23.53
CA SER A 402 -12.85 -20.98 -23.11
C SER A 402 -13.24 -21.28 -21.68
N GLY A 403 -14.27 -22.11 -21.54
CA GLY A 403 -14.63 -22.76 -20.30
C GLY A 403 -13.53 -23.71 -19.82
N ASP A 404 -13.42 -23.83 -18.51
CA ASP A 404 -12.77 -24.99 -17.90
C ASP A 404 -13.57 -25.37 -16.65
N SER A 405 -14.24 -26.51 -16.78
CA SER A 405 -14.98 -27.21 -15.75
C SER A 405 -14.05 -28.16 -15.02
N PHE A 406 -13.95 -28.05 -13.70
CA PHE A 406 -13.45 -29.14 -12.86
C PHE A 406 -14.45 -29.44 -11.75
N GLU A 407 -14.83 -30.71 -11.69
CA GLU A 407 -15.54 -31.39 -10.60
C GLU A 407 -14.73 -31.41 -9.29
#